data_AF-A0A6V7JJV3-F1
#
_entry.id   AF-A0A6V7JJV3-F1
#
_cell.length_a   1.000
_cell.length_b   1.000
_cell.length_c   1.000
_cell.angle_alpha   90.00
_cell.angle_beta   90.00
_cell.angle_gamma   90.00
#
_symmetry.space_group_name_H-M   'P 1'
#
loop_
_entity.id
_entity.type
_entity.pdbx_description
1 polymer ?
#
loop_
_entity_poly.entity_id
_entity_poly.type
_entity_poly.pdbx_seq_one_letter_code
_entity_poly.pdbx_strand_id
1 'polypeptide(L)'
;NLNGKMEDMDFPFPFPPYTIQKDFMTALYQCLDERKLGIFESPTGTGKTMSIICGALKWLLDHESKSKETLEARLQELEDRLKEIEKESNGDWITDYSKQMVVNEEKRKIVDKLAAIERRAKRKDNFKEIADKRLAQKKKKNYRAKQNGLEVENGKNKSDLENPETPDKKEDDLLLEEFVPKSDDESEDEEVVQEDFKHTQFFLCSRTHSQLTQFIGELKKSPYSDKVSLVPMGSRQNYCINKS
;
A
#
# COMPACT_ATOMS: atom_id res chain seq x y z
N ASN A 1 -28.57 14.16 2.50
CA ASN A 1 -27.65 14.95 3.36
C ASN A 1 -26.26 14.32 3.33
N LEU A 2 -25.48 14.59 2.28
CA LEU A 2 -24.08 14.17 2.18
C LEU A 2 -23.16 15.07 3.02
N ASN A 3 -23.48 16.37 3.09
CA ASN A 3 -22.70 17.36 3.86
C ASN A 3 -22.59 17.03 5.36
N GLY A 4 -23.63 16.47 5.97
CA GLY A 4 -23.61 16.11 7.41
C GLY A 4 -22.78 14.87 7.76
N LYS A 5 -22.43 14.01 6.78
CA LYS A 5 -21.48 12.90 6.98
C LYS A 5 -20.02 13.32 6.77
N MET A 6 -19.79 14.52 6.26
CA MET A 6 -18.47 14.99 5.81
C MET A 6 -17.75 15.85 6.85
N GLU A 7 -18.49 16.59 7.70
CA GLU A 7 -17.91 17.41 8.77
C GLU A 7 -17.27 16.56 9.89
N ASP A 8 -17.57 15.27 9.94
CA ASP A 8 -17.12 14.35 10.99
C ASP A 8 -16.28 13.17 10.44
N MET A 9 -15.63 13.37 9.27
CA MET A 9 -14.66 12.39 8.78
C MET A 9 -13.42 12.39 9.67
N ASP A 10 -13.24 11.28 10.39
CA ASP A 10 -12.05 11.07 11.19
C ASP A 10 -10.88 10.65 10.31
N PHE A 11 -9.81 11.44 10.37
CA PHE A 11 -8.55 11.16 9.72
C PHE A 11 -7.54 10.80 10.80
N PRO A 12 -7.17 9.52 10.95
CA PRO A 12 -6.03 9.13 11.77
C PRO A 12 -4.82 10.00 11.44
N PHE A 13 -4.35 10.74 12.45
CA PHE A 13 -3.28 11.72 12.32
C PHE A 13 -2.30 11.53 13.48
N PRO A 14 -0.99 11.77 13.32
CA PRO A 14 -0.01 11.56 14.40
C PRO A 14 -0.24 12.40 15.67
N PHE A 15 -0.98 13.49 15.54
CA PHE A 15 -1.33 14.43 16.60
C PHE A 15 -2.71 15.05 16.30
N PRO A 16 -3.36 15.77 17.23
CA PRO A 16 -4.62 16.44 16.94
C PRO A 16 -4.47 17.40 15.74
N PRO A 17 -5.15 17.14 14.61
CA PRO A 17 -4.95 17.95 13.40
C PRO A 17 -5.60 19.32 13.55
N TYR A 18 -4.94 20.35 13.02
CA TYR A 18 -5.50 21.70 12.93
C TYR A 18 -6.71 21.72 11.98
N THR A 19 -7.60 22.70 12.15
CA THR A 19 -8.78 22.88 11.29
C THR A 19 -8.40 22.94 9.81
N ILE A 20 -7.41 23.75 9.45
CA ILE A 20 -6.92 23.86 8.07
C ILE A 20 -6.41 22.53 7.50
N GLN A 21 -5.85 21.64 8.34
CA GLN A 21 -5.41 20.32 7.92
C GLN A 21 -6.61 19.39 7.70
N LYS A 22 -7.62 19.45 8.57
CA LYS A 22 -8.87 18.71 8.38
C LYS A 22 -9.57 19.14 7.09
N ASP A 23 -9.72 20.44 6.87
CA ASP A 23 -10.35 20.99 5.66
C ASP A 23 -9.61 20.53 4.40
N PHE A 24 -8.28 20.58 4.42
CA PHE A 24 -7.44 20.08 3.32
C PHE A 24 -7.65 18.58 3.08
N MET A 25 -7.62 17.76 4.14
CA MET A 25 -7.79 16.31 4.03
C MET A 25 -9.18 15.94 3.52
N THR A 26 -10.22 16.59 4.02
CA THR A 26 -11.61 16.41 3.58
C THR A 26 -11.78 16.78 2.10
N ALA A 27 -11.26 17.94 1.68
CA ALA A 27 -11.33 18.36 0.29
C ALA A 27 -10.55 17.42 -0.65
N LEU A 28 -9.38 16.95 -0.20
CA LEU A 28 -8.58 15.96 -0.94
C LEU A 28 -9.33 14.63 -1.08
N TYR A 29 -9.87 14.11 0.02
CA TYR A 29 -10.63 12.86 0.03
C TYR A 29 -11.82 12.94 -0.94
N GLN A 30 -12.58 14.03 -0.90
CA GLN A 30 -13.74 14.24 -1.79
C GLN A 30 -13.32 14.27 -3.25
N CYS A 31 -12.26 15.01 -3.56
CA CYS A 31 -11.75 15.10 -4.93
C CYS A 31 -11.38 13.72 -5.50
N LEU A 32 -10.75 12.87 -4.68
CA LEU A 32 -10.41 11.50 -5.04
C LEU A 32 -11.65 10.62 -5.21
N ASP A 33 -12.61 10.70 -4.28
CA ASP A 33 -13.85 9.91 -4.30
C ASP A 33 -14.71 10.22 -5.52
N GLU A 34 -14.78 11.49 -5.89
CA GLU A 34 -15.49 11.97 -7.08
C GLU A 34 -14.69 11.81 -8.39
N ARG A 35 -13.46 11.28 -8.31
CA ARG A 35 -12.54 11.08 -9.46
C ARG A 35 -12.28 12.37 -10.25
N LYS A 36 -12.11 13.49 -9.55
CA LYS A 36 -11.86 14.81 -10.13
C LYS A 36 -10.38 15.17 -10.13
N LEU A 37 -10.03 16.19 -10.91
CA LEU A 37 -8.73 16.87 -10.81
C LEU A 37 -8.82 17.96 -9.74
N GLY A 38 -7.90 17.93 -8.77
CA GLY A 38 -7.84 18.91 -7.69
C GLY A 38 -6.52 19.68 -7.69
N ILE A 39 -6.60 21.00 -7.53
CA ILE A 39 -5.44 21.88 -7.34
C ILE A 39 -5.54 22.41 -5.91
N PHE A 40 -4.56 22.04 -5.07
CA PHE A 40 -4.57 22.35 -3.65
C PHE A 40 -3.42 23.28 -3.26
N GLU A 41 -3.77 24.44 -2.72
CA GLU A 41 -2.85 25.39 -2.11
C GLU A 41 -2.95 25.31 -0.58
N SER A 42 -1.80 25.42 0.08
CA SER A 42 -1.74 25.51 1.55
C SER A 42 -0.54 26.39 1.93
N PRO A 43 -0.67 27.30 2.91
CA PRO A 43 0.45 28.09 3.40
C PRO A 43 1.63 27.23 3.86
N THR A 44 2.85 27.73 3.72
CA THR A 44 4.06 27.03 4.19
C THR A 44 4.00 26.81 5.70
N GLY A 45 4.48 25.65 6.17
CA GLY A 45 4.51 25.33 7.59
C GLY A 45 3.22 24.73 8.17
N THR A 46 2.15 24.60 7.38
CA THR A 46 0.86 24.03 7.82
C THR A 46 0.81 22.49 7.79
N GLY A 47 1.92 21.82 7.52
CA GLY A 47 1.97 20.35 7.45
C GLY A 47 1.38 19.75 6.17
N LYS A 48 1.42 20.48 5.05
CA LYS A 48 0.93 20.05 3.71
C LYS A 48 1.22 18.57 3.42
N THR A 49 2.47 18.16 3.58
CA THR A 49 2.91 16.79 3.30
C THR A 49 2.16 15.75 4.13
N MET A 50 2.07 15.96 5.45
CA MET A 50 1.38 15.04 6.34
C MET A 50 -0.14 15.01 6.07
N SER A 51 -0.75 16.17 5.76
CA SER A 51 -2.15 16.24 5.34
C SER A 51 -2.41 15.50 4.02
N ILE A 52 -1.53 15.62 3.03
CA ILE A 52 -1.63 14.84 1.78
C ILE A 52 -1.55 13.35 2.08
N ILE A 53 -0.57 12.92 2.89
CA ILE A 53 -0.39 11.51 3.26
C ILE A 53 -1.64 10.98 3.96
N CYS A 54 -2.10 11.64 5.02
CA CYS A 54 -3.22 11.13 5.81
C CYS A 54 -4.53 11.16 5.03
N GLY A 55 -4.80 12.23 4.27
CA GLY A 55 -6.01 12.33 3.45
C GLY A 55 -6.04 11.31 2.32
N ALA A 56 -4.95 11.19 1.56
CA ALA A 56 -4.87 10.24 0.45
C ALA A 56 -4.90 8.78 0.94
N LEU A 57 -4.12 8.42 1.96
CA LEU A 57 -4.07 7.04 2.44
C LEU A 57 -5.35 6.61 3.15
N LYS A 58 -6.03 7.53 3.86
CA LYS A 58 -7.38 7.24 4.36
C LYS A 58 -8.32 6.86 3.22
N TRP A 59 -8.34 7.67 2.16
CA TRP A 59 -9.16 7.38 0.98
C TRP A 59 -8.79 6.05 0.33
N LEU A 60 -7.51 5.74 0.18
CA LEU A 60 -7.06 4.48 -0.43
C LEU A 60 -7.58 3.27 0.35
N LEU A 61 -7.40 3.26 1.68
CA LEU A 61 -7.84 2.15 2.51
C LEU A 61 -9.36 2.00 2.52
N ASP A 62 -10.09 3.11 2.58
CA ASP A 62 -11.56 3.10 2.50
C ASP A 62 -12.02 2.58 1.14
N HIS A 63 -11.36 3.02 0.06
CA HIS A 63 -11.69 2.62 -1.29
C HIS A 63 -11.41 1.12 -1.52
N GLU A 64 -10.30 0.60 -1.00
CA GLU A 64 -9.98 -0.83 -1.03
C GLU A 64 -11.01 -1.65 -0.24
N SER A 65 -11.39 -1.22 0.97
CA SER A 65 -12.44 -1.89 1.78
C SER A 65 -13.77 -1.92 1.04
N LYS A 66 -14.25 -0.77 0.58
CA LYS A 66 -15.52 -0.66 -0.16
C LYS A 66 -15.51 -1.49 -1.45
N SER A 67 -14.38 -1.50 -2.16
CA SER A 67 -14.24 -2.31 -3.38
C SER A 67 -14.35 -3.81 -3.06
N LYS A 68 -13.74 -4.26 -1.96
CA LYS A 68 -13.85 -5.65 -1.51
C LYS A 68 -15.29 -5.99 -1.11
N GLU A 69 -15.92 -5.17 -0.28
CA GLU A 69 -17.31 -5.35 0.15
C GLU A 69 -18.29 -5.39 -1.04
N THR A 70 -18.05 -4.55 -2.05
CA THR A 70 -18.87 -4.53 -3.28
C THR A 70 -18.73 -5.84 -4.07
N LEU A 71 -17.52 -6.40 -4.15
CA LEU A 71 -17.27 -7.69 -4.82
C LEU A 71 -17.94 -8.83 -4.05
N GLU A 72 -17.85 -8.84 -2.72
CA GLU A 72 -18.52 -9.84 -1.86
C GLU A 72 -20.04 -9.76 -1.99
N ALA A 73 -20.62 -8.56 -1.97
CA ALA A 73 -22.05 -8.36 -2.17
C ALA A 73 -22.51 -8.85 -3.55
N ARG A 74 -21.74 -8.55 -4.61
CA ARG A 74 -22.04 -9.02 -5.96
C ARG A 74 -21.90 -10.54 -6.09
N LEU A 75 -20.93 -11.14 -5.40
CA LEU A 75 -20.79 -12.60 -5.33
C LEU A 75 -22.05 -13.24 -4.73
N GLN A 76 -22.52 -12.71 -3.60
CA GLN A 76 -23.73 -13.18 -2.94
C GLN A 76 -24.97 -13.06 -3.86
N GLU A 77 -25.11 -11.93 -4.57
CA GLU A 77 -26.19 -11.72 -5.53
C GLU A 77 -26.18 -12.77 -6.65
N LEU A 78 -25.00 -13.12 -7.19
CA LEU A 78 -24.89 -14.15 -8.24
C LEU A 78 -25.21 -15.55 -7.71
N GLU A 79 -24.86 -15.85 -6.45
CA GLU A 79 -25.23 -17.12 -5.83
C GLU A 79 -26.73 -17.26 -5.62
N ASP A 80 -27.41 -16.18 -5.25
CA ASP A 80 -28.86 -16.20 -5.10
C ASP A 80 -29.55 -16.31 -6.47
N ARG A 81 -29.02 -15.67 -7.51
CA ARG A 81 -29.49 -15.87 -8.90
C ARG A 81 -29.36 -17.32 -9.37
N LEU A 82 -28.29 -18.03 -9.01
CA LEU A 82 -28.16 -19.46 -9.34
C LEU A 82 -29.25 -20.30 -8.67
N LYS A 83 -29.54 -20.06 -7.39
CA LYS A 83 -30.62 -20.76 -6.66
C LYS A 83 -32.00 -20.46 -7.25
N GLU A 84 -32.22 -19.25 -7.76
CA GLU A 84 -33.46 -18.88 -8.44
C GLU A 84 -33.63 -19.66 -9.75
N ILE A 85 -32.59 -19.74 -10.58
CA ILE A 85 -32.62 -20.52 -11.82
C ILE A 85 -32.95 -22.00 -11.54
N GLU A 86 -32.38 -22.59 -10.49
CA GLU A 86 -32.69 -23.96 -10.08
C GLU A 86 -34.15 -24.14 -9.65
N LYS A 87 -34.74 -23.14 -8.98
CA LYS A 87 -36.14 -23.19 -8.53
C LYS A 87 -37.15 -22.98 -9.66
N GLU A 88 -36.81 -22.17 -10.65
CA GLU A 88 -37.66 -21.85 -11.81
C GLU A 88 -37.60 -22.91 -12.92
N SER A 89 -36.83 -23.99 -12.73
CA SER A 89 -36.64 -25.02 -13.74
C SER A 89 -37.97 -25.69 -14.12
N ASN A 90 -38.38 -25.48 -15.37
CA ASN A 90 -39.61 -26.04 -15.95
C ASN A 90 -39.33 -27.33 -16.76
N GLY A 91 -38.16 -27.95 -16.58
CA GLY A 91 -37.74 -29.17 -17.28
C GLY A 91 -36.96 -28.95 -18.58
N ASP A 92 -36.74 -27.70 -19.00
CA ASP A 92 -35.87 -27.35 -20.13
C ASP A 92 -34.41 -27.17 -19.67
N TRP A 93 -33.72 -28.29 -19.51
CA TRP A 93 -32.38 -28.32 -18.94
C TRP A 93 -31.33 -27.53 -19.76
N ILE A 94 -31.54 -27.36 -21.08
CA ILE A 94 -30.54 -26.72 -21.95
C ILE A 94 -30.51 -25.20 -21.75
N THR A 95 -31.69 -24.58 -21.53
CA THR A 95 -31.80 -23.15 -21.29
C THR A 95 -31.39 -22.81 -19.86
N ASP A 96 -31.74 -23.64 -18.89
CA ASP A 96 -31.30 -23.50 -17.51
C ASP A 96 -29.78 -23.60 -17.38
N TYR A 97 -29.16 -24.61 -18.03
CA TYR A 97 -27.71 -24.76 -18.07
C TYR A 97 -27.03 -23.54 -18.72
N SER A 98 -27.60 -23.02 -19.82
CA SER A 98 -27.06 -21.83 -20.48
C SER A 98 -27.09 -20.59 -19.58
N LYS A 99 -28.18 -20.37 -18.84
CA LYS A 99 -28.29 -19.27 -17.85
C LYS A 99 -27.30 -19.45 -16.70
N GLN A 100 -27.20 -20.65 -16.15
CA GLN A 100 -26.24 -20.97 -15.09
C GLN A 100 -24.81 -20.75 -15.56
N MET A 101 -24.48 -21.10 -16.80
CA MET A 101 -23.14 -20.91 -17.37
C MET A 101 -22.73 -19.43 -17.36
N VAL A 102 -23.62 -18.53 -17.78
CA VAL A 102 -23.37 -17.07 -17.78
C VAL A 102 -23.14 -16.55 -16.36
N VAL A 103 -24.00 -16.96 -15.41
CA VAL A 103 -23.88 -16.53 -14.01
C VAL A 103 -22.61 -17.10 -13.37
N ASN A 104 -22.26 -18.36 -13.66
CA ASN A 104 -21.04 -19.00 -13.19
C ASN A 104 -19.78 -18.34 -13.76
N GLU A 105 -19.81 -17.89 -15.02
CA GLU A 105 -18.70 -17.15 -15.61
C GLU A 105 -18.48 -15.80 -14.91
N GLU A 106 -19.56 -15.04 -14.64
CA GLU A 106 -19.49 -13.80 -13.86
C GLU A 106 -18.99 -14.07 -12.44
N LYS A 107 -19.50 -15.11 -11.77
CA LYS A 107 -19.08 -15.51 -10.43
C LYS A 107 -17.59 -15.85 -10.40
N ARG A 108 -17.10 -16.61 -11.38
CA ARG A 108 -15.68 -16.96 -11.51
C ARG A 108 -14.80 -15.71 -11.58
N LYS A 109 -15.17 -14.72 -12.41
CA LYS A 109 -14.43 -13.45 -12.52
C LYS A 109 -14.36 -12.69 -11.19
N ILE A 110 -15.40 -12.75 -10.36
CA ILE A 110 -15.41 -12.10 -9.05
C ILE A 110 -14.58 -12.87 -8.03
N VAL A 111 -14.72 -14.19 -8.01
CA VAL A 111 -13.91 -15.08 -7.15
C VAL A 111 -12.42 -14.91 -7.45
N ASP A 112 -12.03 -14.86 -8.73
CA ASP A 112 -10.64 -14.65 -9.14
C ASP A 112 -10.11 -13.28 -8.64
N LYS A 113 -10.93 -12.23 -8.70
CA LYS A 113 -10.57 -10.89 -8.16
C LYS A 113 -10.42 -10.90 -6.65
N LEU A 114 -11.35 -11.52 -5.92
CA LEU A 114 -11.25 -11.65 -4.45
C LEU A 114 -10.01 -12.47 -4.05
N ALA A 115 -9.76 -13.59 -4.73
CA ALA A 115 -8.57 -14.40 -4.52
C ALA A 115 -7.28 -13.62 -4.80
N ALA A 116 -7.25 -12.74 -5.81
CA ALA A 116 -6.10 -11.88 -6.07
C ALA A 116 -5.85 -10.87 -4.92
N ILE A 117 -6.92 -10.28 -4.37
CA ILE A 117 -6.83 -9.37 -3.20
C ILE A 117 -6.27 -10.13 -1.98
N GLU A 118 -6.76 -11.33 -1.70
CA GLU A 118 -6.29 -12.15 -0.59
C GLU A 118 -4.84 -12.60 -0.75
N ARG A 119 -4.45 -13.06 -1.96
CA ARG A 119 -3.07 -13.42 -2.27
C ARG A 119 -2.12 -12.27 -2.01
N ARG A 120 -2.50 -11.05 -2.40
CA ARG A 120 -1.72 -9.83 -2.13
C ARG A 120 -1.58 -9.55 -0.64
N ALA A 121 -2.66 -9.64 0.13
CA ALA A 121 -2.64 -9.44 1.58
C ALA A 121 -1.68 -10.44 2.25
N LYS A 122 -1.81 -11.73 1.93
CA LYS A 122 -0.91 -12.79 2.43
C LYS A 122 0.55 -12.52 2.05
N ARG A 123 0.81 -12.10 0.79
CA ARG A 123 2.17 -11.75 0.34
C ARG A 123 2.76 -10.60 1.15
N LYS A 124 1.96 -9.59 1.49
CA LYS A 124 2.38 -8.47 2.34
C LYS A 124 2.73 -8.94 3.76
N ASP A 125 1.90 -9.80 4.35
CA ASP A 125 2.12 -10.32 5.70
C ASP A 125 3.37 -11.21 5.77
N ASN A 126 3.53 -12.13 4.81
CA ASN A 126 4.73 -12.97 4.70
C ASN A 126 6.00 -12.12 4.56
N PHE A 127 5.95 -11.07 3.74
CA PHE A 127 7.08 -10.17 3.55
C PHE A 127 7.44 -9.41 4.85
N LYS A 128 6.44 -8.97 5.60
CA LYS A 128 6.62 -8.30 6.90
C LYS A 128 7.25 -9.25 7.92
N GLU A 129 6.78 -10.49 8.00
CA GLU A 129 7.35 -11.50 8.90
C GLU A 129 8.82 -11.80 8.59
N ILE A 130 9.18 -11.92 7.30
CA ILE A 130 10.56 -12.12 6.85
C ILE A 130 11.44 -10.91 7.24
N ALA A 131 10.95 -9.69 7.02
CA ALA A 131 11.66 -8.47 7.39
C ALA A 131 11.92 -8.38 8.90
N ASP A 132 10.92 -8.70 9.73
CA ASP A 132 11.01 -8.68 11.19
C ASP A 132 12.00 -9.72 11.71
N LYS A 133 11.97 -10.95 11.17
CA LYS A 133 12.94 -12.02 11.50
C LYS A 133 14.37 -11.58 11.20
N ARG A 134 14.61 -10.98 10.02
CA ARG A 134 15.95 -10.47 9.63
C ARG A 134 16.41 -9.31 10.51
N LEU A 135 15.51 -8.38 10.86
CA LEU A 135 15.82 -7.27 11.77
C LEU A 135 16.22 -7.78 13.16
N ALA A 136 15.51 -8.78 13.68
CA ALA A 136 15.86 -9.43 14.95
C ALA A 136 17.23 -10.14 14.89
N GLN A 137 17.55 -10.80 13.79
CA GLN A 137 18.87 -11.42 13.58
C GLN A 137 20.00 -10.38 13.55
N LYS A 138 19.83 -9.27 12.84
CA LYS A 138 20.80 -8.16 12.81
C LYS A 138 21.02 -7.58 14.22
N LYS A 139 19.95 -7.35 15.00
CA LYS A 139 20.04 -6.87 16.39
C LYS A 139 20.84 -7.83 17.28
N LYS A 140 20.59 -9.15 17.19
CA LYS A 140 21.34 -10.18 17.94
C LYS A 140 22.82 -10.21 17.54
N LYS A 141 23.14 -10.11 16.25
CA LYS A 141 24.53 -10.05 15.75
C LYS A 141 25.27 -8.83 16.29
N ASN A 142 24.63 -7.66 16.26
CA ASN A 142 25.22 -6.41 16.76
C ASN A 142 25.43 -6.43 18.28
N TYR A 143 24.47 -6.98 19.04
CA TYR A 143 24.62 -7.15 20.49
C TYR A 143 25.81 -8.05 20.83
N ARG A 144 25.97 -9.17 20.12
CA ARG A 144 27.08 -10.12 20.32
C ARG A 144 28.44 -9.53 19.90
N ALA A 145 28.49 -8.73 18.83
CA ALA A 145 29.71 -8.02 18.43
C ALA A 145 30.13 -6.99 19.49
N LYS A 146 29.16 -6.24 20.04
CA LYS A 146 29.40 -5.24 21.10
C LYS A 146 29.87 -5.89 22.42
N GLN A 147 29.38 -7.09 22.74
CA GLN A 147 29.78 -7.83 23.93
C GLN A 147 31.19 -8.45 23.80
N ASN A 148 31.62 -8.78 22.58
CA ASN A 148 32.91 -9.40 22.31
C ASN A 148 34.07 -8.39 22.09
N GLY A 149 33.85 -7.10 22.32
CA GLY A 149 34.90 -6.07 22.18
C GLY A 149 35.44 -5.89 20.75
N LEU A 150 34.78 -6.47 19.75
CA LEU A 150 35.09 -6.23 18.34
C LEU A 150 34.46 -4.89 17.95
N GLU A 151 35.28 -3.85 17.90
CA GLU A 151 34.95 -2.68 17.09
C GLU A 151 34.71 -3.18 15.67
N VAL A 152 33.46 -3.15 15.24
CA VAL A 152 33.15 -3.32 13.83
C VAL A 152 33.64 -2.05 13.16
N GLU A 153 34.91 -2.05 12.71
CA GLU A 153 35.40 -1.12 11.69
C GLU A 153 34.54 -1.33 10.44
N ASN A 154 33.41 -0.63 10.39
CA ASN A 154 32.79 -0.31 9.13
C ASN A 154 33.70 0.73 8.48
N GLY A 155 34.62 0.26 7.64
CA GLY A 155 35.52 1.13 6.89
C GLY A 155 34.72 2.18 6.11
N LYS A 156 34.80 3.44 6.56
CA LYS A 156 34.67 4.66 5.76
C LYS A 156 35.57 5.72 6.38
N ASN A 157 36.41 6.29 5.52
CA ASN A 157 37.42 7.27 5.81
C ASN A 157 36.92 8.48 6.63
N LYS A 158 37.87 9.01 7.38
CA LYS A 158 37.78 10.05 8.41
C LYS A 158 37.93 11.45 7.78
N SER A 159 36.83 12.21 7.70
CA SER A 159 36.73 13.69 7.63
C SER A 159 35.23 13.97 7.36
N ASP A 160 34.42 14.54 8.24
CA ASP A 160 34.61 15.77 9.00
C ASP A 160 33.76 15.77 10.28
N LEU A 161 34.23 16.55 11.25
CA LEU A 161 33.63 16.78 12.56
C LEU A 161 32.38 17.68 12.50
N GLU A 162 31.51 17.43 13.48
CA GLU A 162 30.50 18.32 14.09
C GLU A 162 29.19 18.63 13.36
N ASN A 163 28.15 17.83 13.66
CA ASN A 163 26.87 18.35 14.14
C ASN A 163 26.07 17.26 14.89
N PRO A 164 25.72 17.42 16.19
CA PRO A 164 25.03 16.40 16.97
C PRO A 164 23.51 16.55 16.86
N GLU A 165 22.91 16.30 15.68
CA GLU A 165 21.44 16.27 15.53
C GLU A 165 21.01 15.60 14.20
N THR A 166 21.27 14.29 14.03
CA THR A 166 20.58 13.50 12.99
C THR A 166 20.37 12.07 13.49
N PRO A 167 19.12 11.58 13.63
CA PRO A 167 18.87 10.15 13.71
C PRO A 167 19.09 9.55 12.31
N ASP A 168 19.99 8.56 12.26
CA ASP A 168 20.01 7.47 11.28
C ASP A 168 20.26 7.78 9.78
N LYS A 169 21.52 8.07 9.44
CA LYS A 169 22.08 7.85 8.09
C LYS A 169 22.56 6.41 7.86
N LYS A 170 21.75 5.40 8.20
CA LYS A 170 22.08 3.97 8.00
C LYS A 170 21.03 3.14 7.25
N GLU A 171 20.00 3.76 6.67
CA GLU A 171 18.86 3.01 6.10
C GLU A 171 18.83 2.92 4.57
N ASP A 172 19.75 3.57 3.84
CA ASP A 172 19.64 3.69 2.37
C ASP A 172 20.28 2.54 1.55
N ASP A 173 20.67 1.43 2.20
CA ASP A 173 21.20 0.25 1.49
C ASP A 173 20.19 -0.92 1.49
N LEU A 174 18.90 -0.60 1.41
CA LEU A 174 17.84 -1.53 1.05
C LEU A 174 17.89 -1.74 -0.48
N LEU A 175 18.98 -2.35 -0.94
CA LEU A 175 19.07 -2.91 -2.29
C LEU A 175 17.97 -3.95 -2.46
N LEU A 176 16.99 -3.61 -3.30
CA LEU A 176 15.92 -4.48 -3.80
C LEU A 176 16.45 -5.77 -4.43
N GLU A 177 17.72 -5.79 -4.84
CA GLU A 177 18.36 -6.93 -5.51
C GLU A 177 18.55 -8.17 -4.61
N GLU A 178 18.59 -8.03 -3.28
CA GLU A 178 18.76 -9.16 -2.34
C GLU A 178 17.44 -9.66 -1.72
N PHE A 179 16.30 -9.13 -2.19
CA PHE A 179 14.95 -9.40 -1.66
C PHE A 179 14.07 -10.19 -2.63
N VAL A 180 14.66 -11.00 -3.52
CA VAL A 180 13.93 -12.08 -4.18
C VAL A 180 13.82 -13.22 -3.16
N PRO A 181 12.62 -13.56 -2.65
CA PRO A 181 12.47 -14.79 -1.89
C PRO A 181 12.89 -15.93 -2.83
N LYS A 182 13.94 -16.68 -2.48
CA LYS A 182 14.19 -17.99 -3.07
C LYS A 182 13.01 -18.86 -2.64
N SER A 183 11.99 -18.93 -3.48
CA SER A 183 10.95 -19.94 -3.40
C SER A 183 11.60 -21.25 -3.83
N ASP A 184 12.13 -22.00 -2.85
CA ASP A 184 12.40 -23.44 -3.02
C ASP A 184 11.04 -24.17 -2.94
N ASP A 185 10.12 -23.83 -3.84
CA ASP A 185 8.86 -24.55 -4.06
C ASP A 185 8.59 -24.50 -5.56
N GLU A 186 9.26 -25.40 -6.28
CA GLU A 186 8.91 -25.77 -7.65
C GLU A 186 7.57 -26.53 -7.60
N SER A 187 6.47 -25.80 -7.47
CA SER A 187 5.20 -26.26 -8.01
C SER A 187 5.00 -25.58 -9.35
N GLU A 188 5.25 -26.33 -10.41
CA GLU A 188 4.85 -26.02 -11.78
C GLU A 188 3.32 -25.88 -11.87
N ASP A 189 2.78 -24.76 -11.40
CA ASP A 189 1.45 -24.33 -11.80
C ASP A 189 1.65 -23.41 -13.01
N GLU A 190 1.35 -23.94 -14.19
CA GLU A 190 1.26 -23.18 -15.44
C GLU A 190 0.49 -21.87 -15.18
N GLU A 191 1.20 -20.73 -15.21
CA GLU A 191 0.60 -19.42 -15.04
C GLU A 191 -0.33 -19.14 -16.23
N VAL A 192 -1.60 -19.53 -16.08
CA VAL A 192 -2.69 -18.94 -16.85
C VAL A 192 -2.58 -17.43 -16.59
N VAL A 193 -2.21 -16.68 -17.63
CA VAL A 193 -2.12 -15.22 -17.64
C VAL A 193 -3.52 -14.65 -17.41
N GLN A 194 -3.99 -14.69 -16.16
CA GLN A 194 -5.17 -13.99 -15.71
C GLN A 194 -4.80 -12.50 -15.74
N GLU A 195 -5.60 -11.67 -16.42
CA GLU A 195 -5.42 -10.21 -16.39
C GLU A 195 -5.24 -9.77 -14.94
N ASP A 196 -4.00 -9.38 -14.58
CA ASP A 196 -3.64 -9.04 -13.22
C ASP A 196 -4.60 -7.99 -12.69
N PHE A 197 -5.38 -8.36 -11.67
CA PHE A 197 -6.25 -7.41 -10.98
C PHE A 197 -5.39 -6.24 -10.48
N LYS A 198 -5.49 -5.11 -11.18
CA LYS A 198 -4.68 -3.93 -10.90
C LYS A 198 -5.30 -3.17 -9.73
N HIS A 199 -4.75 -3.38 -8.55
CA HIS A 199 -5.07 -2.61 -7.36
C HIS A 199 -4.83 -1.10 -7.56
N THR A 200 -5.57 -0.29 -6.80
CA THR A 200 -5.41 1.16 -6.81
C THR A 200 -4.05 1.55 -6.23
N GLN A 201 -3.35 2.45 -6.92
CA GLN A 201 -2.00 2.89 -6.57
C GLN A 201 -1.92 4.40 -6.61
N PHE A 202 -1.15 4.97 -5.69
CA PHE A 202 -0.74 6.37 -5.77
C PHE A 202 0.67 6.51 -6.30
N PHE A 203 0.83 7.39 -7.28
CA PHE A 203 2.12 7.83 -7.78
C PHE A 203 2.36 9.24 -7.28
N LEU A 204 3.41 9.41 -6.47
CA LEU A 204 3.85 10.72 -6.01
C LEU A 204 4.98 11.22 -6.89
N CYS A 205 4.76 12.38 -7.50
CA CYS A 205 5.78 13.10 -8.25
C CYS A 205 6.18 14.37 -7.48
N SER A 206 7.47 14.65 -7.42
CA SER A 206 8.01 15.84 -6.77
C SER A 206 9.18 16.42 -7.56
N ARG A 207 9.48 17.71 -7.36
CA ARG A 207 10.51 18.43 -8.10
C ARG A 207 11.93 18.00 -7.73
N THR A 208 12.15 17.54 -6.51
CA THR A 208 13.49 17.19 -6.00
C THR A 208 13.48 15.88 -5.22
N HIS A 209 14.60 15.14 -5.25
CA HIS A 209 14.77 13.92 -4.45
C HIS A 209 14.74 14.17 -2.94
N SER A 210 15.22 15.34 -2.49
CA SER A 210 15.15 15.71 -1.07
C SER A 210 13.70 15.83 -0.58
N GLN A 211 12.79 16.34 -1.41
CA GLN A 211 11.35 16.38 -1.09
C GLN A 211 10.75 14.97 -0.99
N LEU A 212 11.17 14.03 -1.85
CA LEU A 212 10.74 12.63 -1.76
C LEU A 212 11.25 11.96 -0.48
N THR A 213 12.50 12.23 -0.11
CA THR A 213 13.09 11.72 1.13
C THR A 213 12.34 12.23 2.35
N GLN A 214 12.02 13.53 2.37
CA GLN A 214 11.19 14.13 3.41
C GLN A 214 9.79 13.50 3.46
N PHE A 215 9.16 13.27 2.31
CA PHE A 215 7.87 12.59 2.22
C PHE A 215 7.91 11.19 2.82
N ILE A 216 8.94 10.39 2.52
CA ILE A 216 9.12 9.05 3.08
C ILE A 216 9.26 9.12 4.60
N GLY A 217 10.03 10.10 5.12
CA GLY A 217 10.15 10.33 6.56
C GLY A 217 8.82 10.66 7.23
N GLU A 218 8.01 11.52 6.62
CA GLU A 218 6.66 11.85 7.11
C GLU A 218 5.70 10.66 7.00
N LEU A 219 5.78 9.85 5.95
CA LEU A 219 4.98 8.63 5.81
C LEU A 219 5.27 7.63 6.93
N LYS A 220 6.55 7.43 7.27
CA LYS A 220 6.97 6.57 8.38
C LYS A 220 6.40 7.02 9.72
N LYS A 221 6.27 8.35 9.93
CA LYS A 221 5.66 8.94 11.15
C LYS A 221 4.13 8.88 11.16
N SER A 222 3.50 8.66 10.01
CA SER A 222 2.04 8.63 9.90
C SER A 222 1.44 7.37 10.54
N PRO A 223 0.16 7.39 10.94
CA PRO A 223 -0.56 6.20 11.43
C PRO A 223 -0.85 5.13 10.35
N TYR A 224 -0.32 5.32 9.14
CA TYR A 224 -0.54 4.45 7.99
C TYR A 224 0.73 3.71 7.56
N SER A 225 1.86 3.92 8.24
CA SER A 225 3.18 3.40 7.84
C SER A 225 3.24 1.87 7.71
N ASP A 226 2.44 1.15 8.49
CA ASP A 226 2.30 -0.32 8.46
C ASP A 226 1.19 -0.80 7.51
N LYS A 227 0.28 0.10 7.12
CA LYS A 227 -0.86 -0.20 6.25
C LYS A 227 -0.52 -0.15 4.78
N VAL A 228 0.53 0.58 4.39
CA VAL A 228 0.92 0.75 2.99
C VAL A 228 2.34 0.30 2.71
N SER A 229 2.59 -0.05 1.45
CA SER A 229 3.94 -0.30 0.94
C SER A 229 4.34 0.84 0.01
N LEU A 230 5.57 1.35 0.16
CA LEU A 230 6.13 2.38 -0.69
C LEU A 230 7.34 1.82 -1.44
N VAL A 231 7.39 2.06 -2.75
CA VAL A 231 8.53 1.69 -3.60
C VAL A 231 9.06 2.96 -4.25
N PRO A 232 10.33 3.35 -4.00
CA PRO A 232 10.93 4.47 -4.70
C PRO A 232 11.23 4.08 -6.15
N MET A 233 10.45 4.62 -7.09
CA MET A 233 10.62 4.37 -8.53
C MET A 233 11.76 5.21 -9.16
N GLY A 234 12.24 6.25 -8.46
CA GLY A 234 13.24 7.18 -8.99
C GLY A 234 14.06 7.85 -7.90
N SER A 235 15.37 7.58 -7.87
CA SER A 235 16.35 8.22 -6.98
C SER A 235 17.53 8.76 -7.79
N ARG A 236 18.15 9.86 -7.34
CA ARG A 236 19.42 10.34 -7.89
C ARG A 236 20.49 9.24 -7.80
N GLN A 237 20.49 8.48 -6.72
CA GLN A 237 21.42 7.36 -6.52
C GLN A 237 21.24 6.25 -7.56
N ASN A 238 20.02 6.03 -8.05
CA ASN A 238 19.72 4.94 -8.99
C ASN A 238 19.77 5.38 -10.47
N TYR A 239 19.42 6.63 -10.78
CA TYR A 239 19.25 7.08 -12.17
C TYR A 239 20.17 8.24 -12.58
N CYS A 240 20.84 8.91 -11.65
CA CYS A 240 21.67 10.05 -12.01
C CYS A 240 23.08 9.60 -12.38
N ILE A 241 23.42 9.78 -13.65
CA ILE A 241 24.75 9.57 -14.21
C ILE A 241 25.80 10.56 -13.67
N ASN A 242 25.38 11.60 -12.94
CA ASN A 242 26.26 12.64 -12.44
C ASN A 242 26.65 12.38 -10.98
N LYS A 243 27.95 12.36 -10.70
CA LYS A 243 28.49 12.06 -9.36
C LYS A 243 27.93 13.02 -8.30
N SER A 244 27.64 12.47 -7.12
CA SER A 244 27.20 13.23 -5.95
C SER A 244 28.35 13.94 -5.27
#